data_AF-A0A559K9H8-F1
#
_entry.id   AF-A0A559K9H8-F1
#
_cell.length_a   1.000
_cell.length_b   1.000
_cell.length_c   1.000
_cell.angle_alpha   90.00
_cell.angle_beta   90.00
_cell.angle_gamma   90.00
#
_symmetry.space_group_name_H-M   'P 1'
#
loop_
_entity.id
_entity.type
_entity.pdbx_description
1 polymer ?
#
loop_
_entity_poly.entity_id
_entity_poly.type
_entity_poly.pdbx_seq_one_letter_code
_entity_poly.pdbx_strand_id
1 'polypeptide(L)' 'MIEMVEREEGFSLNQASSLLGLDQHRMAYIIQNMESRGYQFTRSSAGTIEIHEQDLMMILCFT' A
#
# COMPACT_ATOMS: atom_id res chain seq x y z
N MET A 1 29.31 -13.31 6.13
CA MET A 1 27.93 -13.81 6.11
C MET A 1 27.08 -12.55 5.98
N ILE A 2 26.67 -12.21 4.74
CA ILE A 2 25.85 -11.02 4.52
C ILE A 2 24.43 -11.48 4.81
N GLU A 3 23.84 -10.96 5.88
CA GLU A 3 22.42 -11.12 6.15
C GLU A 3 21.67 -10.52 4.95
N MET A 4 21.15 -11.38 4.07
CA MET A 4 20.12 -10.98 3.12
C MET A 4 18.89 -10.68 3.96
N VAL A 5 18.74 -9.42 4.37
CA VAL A 5 17.49 -8.90 4.88
C VAL A 5 16.50 -9.09 3.74
N GLU A 6 15.61 -10.08 3.88
CA GLU A 6 14.45 -10.25 3.02
C GLU A 6 13.70 -8.92 3.06
N ARG A 7 13.90 -8.09 2.03
CA ARG A 7 13.06 -6.91 1.85
C ARG A 7 11.69 -7.47 1.50
N GLU A 8 10.74 -7.36 2.41
CA GLU A 8 9.34 -7.57 2.09
C GLU A 8 8.99 -6.66 0.91
N GLU A 9 8.87 -7.26 -0.28
CA GLU A 9 8.56 -6.51 -1.48
C GLU A 9 7.13 -5.97 -1.35
N GLY A 10 6.98 -4.66 -1.22
CA GLY A 10 5.69 -3.98 -1.24
C GLY A 10 5.02 -4.12 -2.61
N PHE A 11 3.71 -4.24 -2.62
CA PHE A 11 2.90 -4.22 -3.83
C PHE A 11 2.83 -2.79 -4.38
N SER A 12 2.89 -2.64 -5.71
CA SER A 12 2.45 -1.41 -6.36
C SER A 12 0.95 -1.19 -6.14
N LEU A 13 0.51 0.07 -6.26
CA LEU A 13 -0.91 0.43 -6.16
C LEU A 13 -1.82 -0.44 -7.05
N ASN A 14 -1.37 -0.72 -8.27
CA ASN A 14 -2.13 -1.50 -9.25
C ASN A 14 -2.21 -2.99 -8.88
N GLN A 15 -1.13 -3.54 -8.33
CA GLN A 15 -1.11 -4.91 -7.82
C GLN A 15 -2.05 -5.04 -6.62
N ALA A 16 -1.96 -4.10 -5.67
CA ALA A 16 -2.82 -4.07 -4.49
C ALA A 16 -4.30 -3.90 -4.88
N SER A 17 -4.63 -3.01 -5.81
CA SER A 17 -6.01 -2.80 -6.27
C SER A 17 -6.58 -4.07 -6.93
N SER A 18 -5.78 -4.74 -7.75
CA SER A 18 -6.15 -6.01 -8.39
C SER A 18 -6.37 -7.11 -7.37
N LEU A 19 -5.49 -7.21 -6.36
CA LEU A 19 -5.59 -8.20 -5.28
C LEU A 19 -6.85 -8.01 -4.44
N LEU A 20 -7.19 -6.76 -4.11
CA LEU A 20 -8.37 -6.42 -3.30
C LEU A 20 -9.66 -6.35 -4.12
N GLY A 21 -9.60 -6.51 -5.45
CA GLY A 21 -10.76 -6.37 -6.33
C GLY A 21 -11.36 -4.96 -6.33
N LEU A 22 -10.54 -3.95 -6.04
CA LEU A 22 -10.94 -2.54 -6.03
C LEU A 22 -10.50 -1.86 -7.32
N ASP A 23 -11.33 -0.97 -7.85
CA ASP A 23 -10.90 -0.10 -8.95
C ASP A 23 -9.87 0.94 -8.45
N GLN A 24 -9.02 1.41 -9.37
CA GLN A 24 -7.93 2.32 -9.00
C GLN A 24 -8.41 3.67 -8.45
N HIS A 25 -9.58 4.17 -8.86
CA HIS A 25 -10.11 5.43 -8.33
C HIS A 25 -10.56 5.28 -6.89
N ARG A 26 -11.26 4.19 -6.57
CA ARG A 26 -11.67 3.86 -5.20
C ARG A 26 -10.46 3.60 -4.31
N MET A 27 -9.46 2.88 -4.81
CA MET A 27 -8.20 2.66 -4.11
C MET A 27 -7.48 3.98 -3.78
N ALA A 28 -7.35 4.87 -4.76
CA ALA A 28 -6.73 6.19 -4.56
C ALA A 28 -7.51 7.04 -3.55
N TYR A 29 -8.86 7.01 -3.60
CA TYR A 29 -9.70 7.70 -2.63
C TYR A 29 -9.50 7.17 -1.20
N ILE A 30 -9.48 5.85 -1.02
CA ILE A 30 -9.26 5.22 0.29
C ILE A 30 -7.89 5.64 0.84
N ILE A 31 -6.84 5.55 0.03
CA ILE A 31 -5.49 5.93 0.42
C ILE A 31 -5.42 7.40 0.83
N GLN A 32 -5.98 8.32 0.03
CA GLN A 32 -6.03 9.75 0.40
C GLN A 32 -6.79 9.98 1.71
N ASN A 33 -7.89 9.29 1.94
CA ASN A 33 -8.67 9.40 3.17
C ASN A 33 -7.88 8.87 4.37
N MET A 34 -7.19 7.74 4.23
CA MET A 34 -6.32 7.18 5.26
C MET A 34 -5.17 8.15 5.60
N GLU A 35 -4.51 8.72 4.58
CA GLU A 35 -3.45 9.71 4.80
C GLU A 35 -3.97 10.99 5.47
N SER A 36 -5.17 11.46 5.11
CA SER A 36 -5.80 12.61 5.76
C SER A 36 -6.08 12.39 7.25
N ARG A 37 -6.17 11.12 7.68
CA ARG A 37 -6.37 10.71 9.08
C ARG A 37 -5.05 10.35 9.78
N GLY A 38 -3.92 10.57 9.12
CA GLY A 38 -2.58 10.38 9.70
C GLY A 38 -1.96 9.00 9.45
N TYR A 39 -2.59 8.13 8.65
CA TYR A 39 -1.94 6.89 8.21
C TYR A 39 -0.78 7.23 7.26
N GLN A 40 0.37 6.57 7.42
CA GLN A 40 1.55 6.83 6.60
C GLN A 40 1.91 5.58 5.81
N PHE A 41 1.71 5.63 4.50
CA PHE A 41 2.18 4.58 3.61
C PHE A 41 3.67 4.74 3.31
N THR A 42 4.36 3.60 3.25
CA THR A 42 5.74 3.54 2.75
C THR A 42 5.79 4.03 1.31
N ARG A 43 6.85 4.77 0.98
CA ARG A 43 7.12 5.26 -0.37
C ARG A 43 8.49 4.78 -0.81
N SER A 44 8.57 4.34 -2.05
CA SER A 44 9.82 3.98 -2.72
C SER A 44 10.74 5.21 -2.85
N SER A 45 12.00 4.98 -3.21
CA SER A 45 12.95 6.06 -3.53
C SER A 45 12.51 6.94 -4.72
N ALA A 46 11.60 6.44 -5.56
CA ALA A 46 10.98 7.18 -6.66
C ALA A 46 9.71 7.95 -6.24
N GLY A 47 9.33 7.90 -4.96
CA GLY A 47 8.16 8.57 -4.41
C GLY A 47 6.83 7.86 -4.65
N THR A 48 6.85 6.63 -5.19
CA THR A 48 5.64 5.81 -5.40
C THR A 48 5.25 5.12 -4.10
N ILE A 49 3.95 5.04 -3.81
CA ILE A 49 3.46 4.29 -2.65
C ILE A 49 3.73 2.79 -2.84
N GLU A 50 4.34 2.20 -1.82
CA GLU A 50 4.53 0.75 -1.67
C GLU A 50 3.52 0.25 -0.64
N ILE A 51 2.64 -0.66 -1.07
CA ILE A 51 1.57 -1.23 -0.25
C ILE A 51 2.09 -2.54 0.33
N HIS A 52 2.30 -2.62 1.63
CA HIS A 52 2.69 -3.85 2.32
C HIS A 52 1.47 -4.63 2.80
N GLU A 53 1.69 -5.84 3.31
CA GLU A 53 0.60 -6.71 3.78
C GLU A 53 -0.26 -6.04 4.87
N GLN A 54 0.37 -5.30 5.79
CA GLN A 54 -0.34 -4.52 6.81
C GLN A 54 -1.25 -3.43 6.21
N ASP A 55 -0.80 -2.81 5.10
CA ASP A 55 -1.54 -1.76 4.42
C ASP A 55 -2.80 -2.33 3.75
N LEU A 56 -2.70 -3.53 3.18
CA LEU A 56 -3.85 -4.24 2.59
C LEU A 56 -4.96 -4.47 3.61
N MET A 57 -4.60 -4.95 4.81
CA MET A 57 -5.57 -5.15 5.89
C MET A 57 -6.22 -3.83 6.30
N MET A 58 -5.43 -2.76 6.43
CA MET A 58 -5.94 -1.44 6.78
C MET A 58 -6.87 -0.87 5.70
N ILE A 59 -6.54 -1.05 4.42
CA ILE A 59 -7.39 -0.64 3.29
C ILE A 59 -8.75 -1.36 3.35
N LEU A 60 -8.76 -2.66 3.65
CA LEU A 60 -10.00 -3.45 3.80
C LEU A 60 -10.85 -3.01 5.00
N CYS A 61 -10.24 -2.52 6.09
CA CYS A 61 -11.00 -1.96 7.21
C CYS A 61 -11.62 -0.58 6.90
N PHE A 62 -11.21 0.08 5.81
CA PHE A 62 -11.69 1.38 5.38
C PHE A 62 -12.70 1.34 4.23
N THR A 63 -12.91 0.17 3.61
CA THR A 63 -13.97 -0.08 2.60
C THR A 63 -15.33 -0.32 3.20
#